data_AF-A0A5C8T8U3-F1
#
_entry.id   AF-A0A5C8T8U3-F1
#
_cell.length_a   1.000
_cell.length_b   1.000
_cell.length_c   1.000
_cell.angle_alpha   90.00
_cell.angle_beta   90.00
_cell.angle_gamma   90.00
#
_symmetry.space_group_name_H-M   'P 1'
#
loop_
_entity.id
_entity.type
_entity.pdbx_description
1 polymer ?
#
loop_
_entity_poly.entity_id
_entity_poly.type
_entity_poly.pdbx_seq_one_letter_code
_entity_poly.pdbx_strand_id
1 'polypeptide(L)'
;MARMREACVGFYWTLPITWADFRRLPKDVEGAARASRTIRYQRERVRLWAKEQPCRLVGEIAFVDVRNDRATEAVQKDLEDCRRLCARLEADLVYVNFEERNFWRTNPYLKNVATGLDFKLIGLSPDPIPVDGRRFDPIAHFKASRVEERERMRDLQEEAFEGLERALSTIPEGSGRWQAIAERLNREGVLSLKGSAWTSENVRKVVGRHRQAFG
;
A
#
# COMPACT_ATOMS: atom_id res chain seq x y z
N MET A 1 24.27 -23.03 -6.80
CA MET A 1 23.55 -21.74 -6.93
C MET A 1 23.68 -21.25 -8.36
N ALA A 2 22.58 -20.88 -9.02
CA ALA A 2 22.65 -20.34 -10.38
C ALA A 2 23.39 -19.00 -10.40
N ARG A 3 24.40 -18.86 -11.26
CA ARG A 3 25.22 -17.65 -11.39
C ARG A 3 24.32 -16.44 -11.69
N MET A 4 24.53 -15.34 -10.97
CA MET A 4 23.84 -14.07 -11.21
C MET A 4 24.32 -13.47 -12.53
N ARG A 5 23.40 -12.84 -13.27
CA ARG A 5 23.74 -12.11 -14.48
C ARG A 5 24.53 -10.83 -14.14
N GLU A 6 25.28 -10.34 -15.12
CA GLU A 6 26.07 -9.11 -14.98
C GLU A 6 25.22 -7.84 -14.93
N ALA A 7 23.92 -7.94 -15.26
CA ALA A 7 22.97 -6.85 -15.20
C ALA A 7 21.82 -7.18 -14.23
N CYS A 8 21.28 -6.16 -13.57
CA CYS A 8 20.11 -6.29 -12.72
C CYS A 8 19.14 -5.11 -12.86
N VAL A 9 17.85 -5.38 -12.62
CA VAL A 9 16.78 -4.38 -12.59
C VAL A 9 16.17 -4.37 -11.20
N GLY A 10 16.07 -3.19 -10.58
CA GLY A 10 15.39 -3.02 -9.29
C GLY A 10 13.87 -2.92 -9.46
N PHE A 11 13.12 -3.68 -8.67
CA PHE A 11 11.66 -3.61 -8.60
C PHE A 11 11.22 -3.20 -7.19
N TYR A 12 10.57 -2.04 -7.07
CA TYR A 12 10.20 -1.45 -5.79
C TYR A 12 8.69 -1.34 -5.70
N TRP A 13 8.11 -1.83 -4.60
CA TRP A 13 6.67 -1.82 -4.45
C TRP A 13 6.20 -1.25 -3.12
N THR A 14 4.99 -0.71 -3.09
CA THR A 14 4.34 -0.29 -1.85
C THR A 14 2.83 -0.45 -1.98
N LEU A 15 2.15 -0.44 -0.83
CA LEU A 15 0.71 -0.25 -0.77
C LEU A 15 0.37 1.25 -0.83
N PRO A 16 -0.79 1.62 -1.39
CA PRO A 16 -1.33 2.96 -1.33
C PRO A 16 -1.72 3.32 0.11
N ILE A 17 -1.70 4.61 0.42
CA ILE A 17 -2.11 5.16 1.72
C ILE A 17 -3.32 6.05 1.46
N THR A 18 -4.50 5.54 1.79
CA THR A 18 -5.79 6.15 1.42
C THR A 18 -6.02 7.52 2.05
N TRP A 19 -5.60 7.70 3.30
CA TRP A 19 -5.75 8.97 4.03
C TRP A 19 -4.77 10.06 3.58
N ALA A 20 -3.66 9.68 2.94
CA ALA A 20 -2.64 10.60 2.45
C ALA A 20 -2.84 10.99 0.97
N ASP A 21 -3.95 10.56 0.37
CA ASP A 21 -4.17 10.54 -1.09
C ASP A 21 -3.02 9.93 -1.90
N PHE A 22 -2.26 9.03 -1.27
CA PHE A 22 -1.13 8.35 -1.90
C PHE A 22 -1.64 7.11 -2.63
N ARG A 23 -2.17 7.30 -3.83
CA ARG A 23 -2.73 6.22 -4.68
C ARG A 23 -1.99 6.05 -6.02
N ARG A 24 -1.10 6.98 -6.33
CA ARG A 24 -0.36 7.02 -7.59
C ARG A 24 1.09 7.38 -7.32
N LEU A 25 1.97 6.80 -8.10
CA LEU A 25 3.38 7.18 -8.13
C LEU A 25 3.65 8.11 -9.30
N PRO A 26 4.61 9.03 -9.16
CA PRO A 26 5.30 9.60 -10.31
C PRO A 26 5.82 8.49 -11.23
N LYS A 27 5.86 8.76 -12.55
CA LYS A 27 6.28 7.77 -13.55
C LYS A 27 7.75 7.39 -13.41
N ASP A 28 8.59 8.30 -12.93
CA ASP A 28 10.00 8.06 -12.70
C ASP A 28 10.25 7.54 -11.27
N VAL A 29 11.20 6.62 -11.15
CA VAL A 29 11.57 5.99 -9.88
C VAL A 29 12.08 7.00 -8.85
N GLU A 30 12.79 8.03 -9.30
CA GLU A 30 13.29 9.08 -8.41
C GLU A 30 12.10 9.84 -7.77
N GLY A 31 11.10 10.22 -8.57
CA GLY A 31 9.84 10.79 -8.09
C GLY A 31 9.10 9.84 -7.15
N ALA A 32 9.03 8.56 -7.47
CA ALA A 32 8.44 7.56 -6.59
C ALA A 32 9.18 7.43 -5.24
N ALA A 33 10.51 7.49 -5.24
CA ALA A 33 11.34 7.51 -4.03
C ALA A 33 11.20 8.82 -3.23
N ARG A 34 10.97 9.96 -3.90
CA ARG A 34 10.60 11.21 -3.21
C ARG A 34 9.25 11.09 -2.52
N ALA A 35 8.27 10.49 -3.19
CA ALA A 35 6.90 10.35 -2.68
C ALA A 35 6.72 9.24 -1.63
N SER A 36 7.55 8.18 -1.65
CA SER A 36 7.42 7.05 -0.74
C SER A 36 8.73 6.69 -0.05
N ARG A 37 8.73 6.76 1.28
CA ARG A 37 9.85 6.29 2.13
C ARG A 37 10.14 4.80 1.93
N THR A 38 9.11 3.98 1.72
CA THR A 38 9.28 2.54 1.47
C THR A 38 9.97 2.28 0.13
N ILE A 39 9.60 3.02 -0.93
CA ILE A 39 10.27 2.91 -2.24
C ILE A 39 11.71 3.43 -2.15
N ARG A 40 11.93 4.56 -1.46
CA ARG A 40 13.28 5.09 -1.23
C ARG A 40 14.18 4.07 -0.54
N TYR A 41 13.70 3.46 0.53
CA TYR A 41 14.43 2.41 1.23
C TYR A 41 14.78 1.23 0.32
N GLN A 42 13.81 0.70 -0.45
CA GLN A 42 14.05 -0.42 -1.37
C GLN A 42 15.10 -0.08 -2.42
N ARG A 43 15.02 1.13 -2.98
CA ARG A 43 15.97 1.64 -3.94
C ARG A 43 17.39 1.69 -3.37
N GLU A 44 17.57 2.32 -2.21
CA GLU A 44 18.88 2.39 -1.56
C GLU A 44 19.39 0.99 -1.18
N ARG A 45 18.52 0.09 -0.72
CA ARG A 45 18.87 -1.30 -0.39
C ARG A 45 19.40 -2.06 -1.60
N VAL A 46 18.74 -1.92 -2.75
CA VAL A 46 19.15 -2.55 -4.02
C VAL A 46 20.44 -1.91 -4.55
N ARG A 47 20.59 -0.59 -4.46
CA ARG A 47 21.80 0.11 -4.90
C ARG A 47 23.04 -0.24 -4.08
N LEU A 48 22.91 -0.31 -2.75
CA LEU A 48 24.00 -0.75 -1.87
C LEU A 48 24.39 -2.18 -2.20
N TRP A 49 23.41 -3.07 -2.33
CA TRP A 49 23.67 -4.46 -2.72
C TRP A 49 24.35 -4.57 -4.09
N ALA A 50 23.88 -3.83 -5.11
CA ALA A 50 24.48 -3.88 -6.45
C ALA A 50 25.94 -3.40 -6.46
N LYS A 51 26.33 -2.48 -5.58
CA LYS A 51 27.74 -2.06 -5.42
C LYS A 51 28.63 -3.16 -4.83
N GLU A 52 28.06 -4.06 -4.04
CA GLU A 52 28.76 -5.18 -3.39
C GLU A 52 28.78 -6.44 -4.25
N GLN A 53 28.05 -6.44 -5.36
CA GLN A 53 27.88 -7.58 -6.24
C GLN A 53 28.51 -7.35 -7.61
N PRO A 54 28.89 -8.41 -8.34
CA PRO A 54 29.31 -8.31 -9.73
C PRO A 54 28.10 -8.12 -10.68
N CYS A 55 27.19 -7.20 -10.36
CA CYS A 55 26.05 -6.86 -11.20
C CYS A 55 25.88 -5.34 -11.34
N ARG A 56 25.60 -4.89 -12.56
CA ARG A 56 25.30 -3.51 -12.89
C ARG A 56 23.80 -3.28 -12.79
N LEU A 57 23.38 -2.31 -11.98
CA LEU A 57 21.99 -1.85 -11.98
C LEU A 57 21.70 -1.08 -13.27
N VAL A 58 20.94 -1.70 -14.18
CA VAL A 58 20.67 -1.18 -15.54
C VAL A 58 19.26 -0.60 -15.70
N GLY A 59 18.39 -0.79 -14.70
CA GLY A 59 17.03 -0.25 -14.70
C GLY A 59 16.42 -0.30 -13.31
N GLU A 60 15.44 0.56 -13.08
CA GLU A 60 14.68 0.61 -11.84
C GLU A 60 13.21 0.84 -12.19
N ILE A 61 12.30 0.16 -11.50
CA ILE A 61 10.85 0.24 -11.71
C ILE A 61 10.17 0.34 -10.34
N ALA A 62 9.16 1.20 -10.25
CA ALA A 62 8.38 1.43 -9.04
C ALA A 62 6.89 1.16 -9.28
N PHE A 63 6.28 0.40 -8.37
CA PHE A 63 4.90 -0.04 -8.42
C PHE A 63 4.16 0.35 -7.14
N VAL A 64 2.91 0.79 -7.27
CA VAL A 64 1.98 0.95 -6.16
C VAL A 64 0.78 0.06 -6.39
N ASP A 65 0.43 -0.73 -5.39
CA ASP A 65 -0.73 -1.61 -5.46
C ASP A 65 -2.04 -0.81 -5.52
N VAL A 66 -3.14 -1.47 -5.84
CA VAL A 66 -4.49 -0.87 -5.88
C VAL A 66 -5.20 -0.92 -4.54
N ARG A 67 -4.76 -1.79 -3.62
CA ARG A 67 -5.35 -1.95 -2.28
C ARG A 67 -4.39 -1.54 -1.18
N ASN A 68 -4.90 -0.81 -0.19
CA ASN A 68 -4.11 -0.29 0.93
C ASN A 68 -3.81 -1.35 2.01
N ASP A 69 -4.54 -2.47 2.02
CA ASP A 69 -4.49 -3.48 3.08
C ASP A 69 -3.73 -4.76 2.70
N ARG A 70 -3.55 -5.02 1.40
CA ARG A 70 -2.88 -6.22 0.88
C ARG A 70 -2.38 -6.02 -0.54
N ALA A 71 -1.37 -6.81 -0.92
CA ALA A 71 -0.97 -6.92 -2.31
C ALA A 71 -2.07 -7.55 -3.18
N THR A 72 -2.06 -7.25 -4.47
CA THR A 72 -3.00 -7.81 -5.47
C THR A 72 -2.31 -8.23 -6.76
N GLU A 73 -3.06 -8.85 -7.67
CA GLU A 73 -2.63 -9.21 -9.02
C GLU A 73 -2.31 -7.99 -9.91
N ALA A 74 -2.60 -6.76 -9.46
CA ALA A 74 -2.30 -5.54 -10.22
C ALA A 74 -0.81 -5.41 -10.57
N VAL A 75 0.08 -6.05 -9.80
CA VAL A 75 1.53 -6.12 -10.06
C VAL A 75 1.87 -6.81 -11.38
N GLN A 76 0.95 -7.60 -11.94
CA GLN A 76 1.21 -8.42 -13.13
C GLN A 76 1.67 -7.58 -14.32
N LYS A 77 0.96 -6.50 -14.63
CA LYS A 77 1.27 -5.65 -15.78
C LYS A 77 2.68 -5.06 -15.67
N ASP A 78 3.03 -4.53 -14.50
CA ASP A 78 4.36 -3.97 -14.25
C ASP A 78 5.46 -5.04 -14.33
N LEU A 79 5.18 -6.28 -13.91
CA LEU A 79 6.13 -7.39 -14.06
C LEU A 79 6.27 -7.85 -15.52
N GLU A 80 5.22 -7.82 -16.32
CA GLU A 80 5.30 -8.08 -17.77
C GLU A 80 6.16 -7.03 -18.48
N ASP A 81 6.03 -5.75 -18.10
CA ASP A 81 6.86 -4.66 -18.59
C ASP A 81 8.33 -4.84 -18.16
N CYS A 82 8.55 -5.21 -16.89
CA CYS A 82 9.87 -5.60 -16.37
C CYS A 82 10.46 -6.76 -17.17
N ARG A 83 9.64 -7.73 -17.60
CA ARG A 83 10.13 -8.95 -18.25
C ARG A 83 10.73 -8.62 -19.60
N ARG A 84 10.09 -7.72 -20.34
CA ARG A 84 10.60 -7.20 -21.61
C ARG A 84 11.90 -6.43 -21.41
N LEU A 85 12.00 -5.64 -20.34
CA LEU A 85 13.22 -4.92 -20.00
C LEU A 85 14.37 -5.87 -19.64
N CYS A 86 14.12 -6.82 -18.74
CA CYS A 86 15.10 -7.81 -18.30
C CYS A 86 15.54 -8.74 -19.44
N ALA A 87 14.64 -9.12 -20.35
CA ALA A 87 15.00 -9.90 -21.53
C ALA A 87 15.99 -9.15 -22.43
N ARG A 88 15.66 -7.88 -22.72
CA ARG A 88 16.47 -7.03 -23.61
C ARG A 88 17.84 -6.70 -23.04
N LEU A 89 17.94 -6.57 -21.72
CA LEU A 89 19.17 -6.20 -21.02
C LEU A 89 19.90 -7.38 -20.40
N GLU A 90 19.41 -8.60 -20.61
CA GLU A 90 19.92 -9.81 -19.97
C GLU A 90 20.10 -9.63 -18.45
N ALA A 91 19.05 -9.15 -17.77
CA ALA A 91 19.12 -8.72 -16.38
C ALA A 91 18.30 -9.61 -15.43
N ASP A 92 18.81 -9.83 -14.22
CA ASP A 92 18.06 -10.44 -13.11
C ASP A 92 17.17 -9.39 -12.43
N LEU A 93 15.98 -9.78 -11.93
CA LEU A 93 15.08 -8.87 -11.23
C LEU A 93 15.35 -8.91 -9.72
N VAL A 94 15.56 -7.75 -9.10
CA VAL A 94 15.95 -7.61 -7.69
C VAL A 94 14.88 -6.83 -6.94
N TYR A 95 14.43 -7.35 -5.79
CA TYR A 95 13.43 -6.71 -4.95
C TYR A 95 13.77 -6.91 -3.47
N VAL A 96 13.13 -6.14 -2.58
CA VAL A 96 13.23 -6.39 -1.13
C VAL A 96 12.10 -7.34 -0.69
N ASN A 97 12.49 -8.45 -0.08
CA ASN A 97 11.58 -9.47 0.43
C ASN A 97 11.13 -9.13 1.86
N PHE A 98 10.12 -8.27 1.98
CA PHE A 98 9.54 -7.92 3.28
C PHE A 98 8.89 -9.10 4.03
N GLU A 99 8.71 -10.25 3.39
CA GLU A 99 8.16 -11.46 4.01
C GLU A 99 9.17 -12.20 4.88
N GLU A 100 10.46 -12.08 4.55
CA GLU A 100 11.55 -12.83 5.20
C GLU A 100 11.59 -12.63 6.71
N ARG A 101 11.22 -11.43 7.17
CA ARG A 101 11.18 -11.09 8.59
C ARG A 101 9.73 -10.86 9.02
N ASN A 102 9.15 -11.81 9.75
CA ASN A 102 7.83 -11.72 10.39
C ASN A 102 6.63 -11.46 9.45
N PHE A 103 6.74 -11.73 8.14
CA PHE A 103 5.65 -11.55 7.17
C PHE A 103 5.02 -10.14 7.20
N TRP A 104 5.81 -9.09 7.50
CA TRP A 104 5.29 -7.74 7.72
C TRP A 104 4.48 -7.20 6.54
N ARG A 105 4.94 -7.51 5.32
CA ARG A 105 4.22 -7.25 4.07
C ARG A 105 4.45 -8.39 3.10
N THR A 106 3.38 -9.11 2.79
CA THR A 106 3.41 -10.18 1.79
C THR A 106 2.94 -9.70 0.42
N ASN A 107 3.59 -10.22 -0.61
CA ASN A 107 3.21 -10.07 -1.99
C ASN A 107 3.35 -11.43 -2.70
N PRO A 108 2.42 -12.37 -2.47
CA PRO A 108 2.43 -13.67 -3.13
C PRO A 108 2.31 -13.52 -4.66
N TYR A 109 1.61 -12.48 -5.13
CA TYR A 109 1.43 -12.23 -6.55
C TYR A 109 2.74 -11.88 -7.26
N LEU A 110 3.63 -11.10 -6.62
CA LEU A 110 4.95 -10.81 -7.17
C LEU A 110 5.74 -12.10 -7.43
N LYS A 111 5.79 -13.01 -6.45
CA LYS A 111 6.51 -14.29 -6.58
C LYS A 111 5.85 -15.22 -7.60
N ASN A 112 4.53 -15.33 -7.58
CA ASN A 112 3.78 -16.21 -8.48
C ASN A 112 3.89 -15.75 -9.93
N VAL A 113 3.68 -14.46 -10.19
CA VAL A 113 3.83 -13.88 -11.53
C VAL A 113 5.28 -13.94 -12.00
N ALA A 114 6.25 -13.63 -11.13
CA ALA A 114 7.66 -13.72 -11.49
C ALA A 114 8.06 -15.14 -11.91
N THR A 115 7.59 -16.15 -11.18
CA THR A 115 7.78 -17.57 -11.53
C THR A 115 7.12 -17.89 -12.87
N GLY A 116 5.87 -17.48 -13.09
CA GLY A 116 5.14 -17.73 -14.33
C GLY A 116 5.75 -17.06 -15.56
N LEU A 117 6.43 -15.92 -15.37
CA LEU A 117 7.14 -15.18 -16.43
C LEU A 117 8.60 -15.65 -16.62
N ASP A 118 9.04 -16.69 -15.91
CA ASP A 118 10.42 -17.20 -15.96
C ASP A 118 11.46 -16.10 -15.63
N PHE A 119 11.19 -15.33 -14.58
CA PHE A 119 12.19 -14.43 -14.00
C PHE A 119 13.10 -15.19 -13.04
N LYS A 120 14.39 -14.87 -13.11
CA LYS A 120 15.24 -15.02 -11.94
C LYS A 120 15.00 -13.85 -10.99
N LEU A 121 14.32 -14.14 -9.89
CA LEU A 121 13.97 -13.18 -8.85
C LEU A 121 14.95 -13.26 -7.68
N ILE A 122 15.60 -12.14 -7.35
CA ILE A 122 16.55 -12.02 -6.23
C ILE A 122 15.89 -11.22 -5.11
N GLY A 123 15.53 -11.90 -4.02
CA GLY A 123 14.97 -11.27 -2.82
C GLY A 123 16.06 -10.84 -1.85
N LEU A 124 16.11 -9.54 -1.54
CA LEU A 124 16.99 -8.98 -0.53
C LEU A 124 16.30 -8.93 0.82
N SER A 125 17.04 -9.23 1.89
CA SER A 125 16.53 -9.10 3.25
C SER A 125 16.21 -7.64 3.59
N PRO A 126 15.11 -7.37 4.31
CA PRO A 126 14.69 -6.02 4.69
C PRO A 126 15.50 -5.50 5.89
N ASP A 127 16.83 -5.55 5.78
CA ASP A 127 17.74 -5.09 6.82
C ASP A 127 17.71 -3.57 6.95
N PRO A 128 17.87 -3.01 8.17
CA PRO A 128 18.00 -1.58 8.34
C PRO A 128 19.26 -1.05 7.64
N ILE A 129 19.12 0.02 6.87
CA ILE A 129 20.23 0.69 6.18
C ILE A 129 20.19 2.20 6.41
N PRO A 130 21.30 2.91 6.18
CA PRO A 130 21.28 4.37 6.05
C PRO A 130 20.48 4.80 4.82
N VAL A 131 19.51 5.69 5.00
CA VAL A 131 18.77 6.41 3.95
C VAL A 131 18.82 7.89 4.31
N ASP A 132 19.33 8.74 3.41
CA ASP A 132 19.51 10.18 3.65
C ASP A 132 20.30 10.48 4.95
N GLY A 133 21.33 9.70 5.24
CA GLY A 133 22.17 9.82 6.43
C GLY A 133 21.52 9.38 7.74
N ARG A 134 20.29 8.83 7.71
CA ARG A 134 19.58 8.31 8.89
C ARG A 134 19.33 6.82 8.75
N ARG A 135 19.40 6.08 9.86
CA ARG A 135 19.04 4.66 9.88
C ARG A 135 17.55 4.52 9.60
N PHE A 136 17.19 3.79 8.55
CA PHE A 136 15.83 3.39 8.25
C PHE A 136 15.65 1.91 8.56
N ASP A 137 14.77 1.61 9.50
CA ASP A 137 14.34 0.25 9.81
C ASP A 137 12.94 0.03 9.23
N PRO A 138 12.78 -0.80 8.18
CA PRO A 138 11.47 -1.02 7.56
C PRO A 138 10.47 -1.68 8.50
N ILE A 139 10.92 -2.52 9.44
CA ILE A 139 10.07 -3.20 10.41
C ILE A 139 9.50 -2.18 11.40
N ALA A 140 10.38 -1.35 11.97
CA ALA A 140 9.95 -0.28 12.87
C ALA A 140 9.01 0.71 12.16
N HIS A 141 9.33 1.06 10.91
CA HIS A 141 8.50 1.93 10.08
C HIS A 141 7.09 1.36 9.83
N PHE A 142 6.96 0.08 9.46
CA PHE A 142 5.65 -0.53 9.25
C PHE A 142 4.87 -0.70 10.55
N LYS A 143 5.55 -1.00 11.66
CA LYS A 143 4.90 -1.08 12.98
C LYS A 143 4.33 0.28 13.38
N ALA A 144 5.11 1.36 13.26
CA ALA A 144 4.64 2.72 13.54
C ALA A 144 3.46 3.11 12.64
N SER A 145 3.56 2.84 11.32
CA SER A 145 2.50 3.15 10.37
C SER A 145 1.18 2.45 10.70
N ARG A 146 1.23 1.19 11.19
CA ARG A 146 0.02 0.45 11.62
C ARG A 146 -0.60 1.03 12.90
N VAL A 147 0.20 1.60 13.80
CA VAL A 147 -0.32 2.28 14.99
C VAL A 147 -1.02 3.57 14.59
N GLU A 148 -0.37 4.41 13.79
CA GLU A 148 -0.94 5.65 13.27
C GLU A 148 -2.23 5.40 12.47
N GLU A 149 -2.26 4.35 11.64
CA GLU A 149 -3.47 3.97 10.90
C GLU A 149 -4.60 3.56 11.84
N ARG A 150 -4.32 2.81 12.90
CA ARG A 150 -5.34 2.40 13.89
C ARG A 150 -5.89 3.58 14.68
N GLU A 151 -5.02 4.51 15.09
CA GLU A 151 -5.42 5.72 15.80
C GLU A 151 -6.33 6.57 14.92
N ARG A 152 -5.93 6.87 13.68
CA ARG A 152 -6.76 7.64 12.75
C ARG A 152 -8.07 6.95 12.40
N MET A 153 -8.07 5.62 12.26
CA MET A 153 -9.29 4.87 12.02
C MET A 153 -10.24 4.89 13.22
N ARG A 154 -9.71 5.01 14.45
CA ARG A 154 -10.52 5.21 15.65
C ARG A 154 -11.16 6.59 15.64
N ASP A 155 -10.38 7.64 15.41
CA ASP A 155 -10.87 9.02 15.37
C ASP A 155 -11.97 9.18 14.30
N LEU A 156 -11.74 8.61 13.11
CA LEU A 156 -12.72 8.57 12.02
C LEU A 156 -14.02 7.87 12.43
N GLN A 157 -13.92 6.75 13.16
CA GLN A 157 -15.10 6.01 13.60
C GLN A 157 -15.88 6.78 14.67
N GLU A 158 -15.18 7.42 15.60
CA GLU A 158 -15.77 8.27 16.63
C GLU A 158 -16.55 9.43 16.00
N GLU A 159 -15.92 10.19 15.11
CA GLU A 159 -16.57 11.29 14.38
C GLU A 159 -17.80 10.81 13.58
N ALA A 160 -17.68 9.67 12.90
CA ALA A 160 -18.76 9.06 12.13
C ALA A 160 -19.95 8.64 13.02
N PHE A 161 -19.69 8.08 14.20
CA PHE A 161 -20.74 7.70 15.15
C PHE A 161 -21.43 8.92 15.76
N GLU A 162 -20.66 9.92 16.21
CA GLU A 162 -21.24 11.15 16.72
C GLU A 162 -22.09 11.87 15.67
N GLY A 163 -21.61 11.93 14.42
CA GLY A 163 -22.35 12.49 13.30
C GLY A 163 -23.66 11.74 13.06
N LEU A 164 -23.62 10.41 13.08
CA LEU A 164 -24.81 9.57 12.96
C LEU A 164 -25.79 9.81 14.09
N GLU A 165 -25.35 9.88 15.34
CA GLU A 165 -26.21 10.15 16.50
C GLU A 165 -26.91 11.51 16.39
N ARG A 166 -26.17 12.57 16.01
CA ARG A 166 -26.73 13.90 15.73
C ARG A 166 -27.75 13.89 14.61
N ALA A 167 -27.48 13.15 13.53
CA ALA A 167 -28.42 13.05 12.40
C ALA A 167 -29.68 12.25 12.77
N LEU A 168 -29.53 11.17 13.55
CA LEU A 168 -30.64 10.32 14.00
C LEU A 168 -31.57 11.05 14.98
N SER A 169 -31.05 11.91 15.84
CA SER A 169 -31.85 12.66 16.84
C SER A 169 -32.68 13.80 16.23
N THR A 170 -32.32 14.26 15.03
CA THR A 170 -32.90 15.47 14.41
C THR A 170 -33.77 15.16 13.20
N ILE A 171 -33.43 14.13 12.44
CA ILE A 171 -34.27 13.65 11.33
C ILE A 171 -35.35 12.75 11.96
N PRO A 172 -36.64 12.84 11.59
CA PRO A 172 -37.71 11.97 12.10
C PRO A 172 -37.80 10.64 11.35
N GLU A 173 -38.36 9.61 12.01
CA GLU A 173 -38.61 8.30 11.39
C GLU A 173 -39.58 8.45 10.20
N GLY A 174 -39.32 7.73 9.10
CA GLY A 174 -40.16 7.83 7.90
C GLY A 174 -39.49 7.38 6.60
N SER A 175 -40.26 7.41 5.52
CA SER A 175 -39.75 7.11 4.18
C SER A 175 -38.62 8.07 3.79
N GLY A 176 -37.55 7.55 3.22
CA GLY A 176 -36.39 8.35 2.80
C GLY A 176 -35.43 8.77 3.93
N ARG A 177 -35.69 8.39 5.19
CA ARG A 177 -34.84 8.74 6.35
C ARG A 177 -33.35 8.51 6.11
N TRP A 178 -32.98 7.34 5.60
CA TRP A 178 -31.57 6.97 5.40
C TRP A 178 -30.88 7.84 4.34
N GLN A 179 -31.64 8.23 3.31
CA GLN A 179 -31.13 9.14 2.27
C GLN A 179 -30.89 10.54 2.86
N ALA A 180 -31.85 11.06 3.64
CA ALA A 180 -31.72 12.36 4.29
C ALA A 180 -30.53 12.41 5.26
N ILE A 181 -30.30 11.33 6.03
CA ILE A 181 -29.13 11.21 6.92
C ILE A 181 -27.84 11.20 6.09
N ALA A 182 -27.76 10.39 5.03
CA ALA A 182 -26.57 10.31 4.19
C ALA A 182 -26.22 11.66 3.56
N GLU A 183 -27.20 12.36 2.99
CA GLU A 183 -27.03 13.69 2.39
C GLU A 183 -26.55 14.72 3.40
N ARG A 184 -27.09 14.70 4.62
CA ARG A 184 -26.66 15.59 5.68
C ARG A 184 -25.21 15.34 6.08
N LEU A 185 -24.85 14.10 6.39
CA LEU A 185 -23.48 13.73 6.79
C LEU A 185 -22.48 14.13 5.71
N ASN A 186 -22.80 13.85 4.44
CA ASN A 186 -21.95 14.25 3.31
C ASN A 186 -21.82 15.78 3.18
N ARG A 187 -22.90 16.54 3.45
CA ARG A 187 -22.86 18.01 3.42
C ARG A 187 -22.03 18.59 4.57
N GLU A 188 -22.06 17.94 5.73
CA GLU A 188 -21.26 18.31 6.91
C GLU A 188 -19.79 17.84 6.79
N GLY A 189 -19.44 17.10 5.73
CA GLY A 189 -18.09 16.56 5.53
C GLY A 189 -17.77 15.34 6.40
N VAL A 190 -18.75 14.81 7.13
CA VAL A 190 -18.57 13.63 7.98
C VAL A 190 -18.42 12.40 7.10
N LEU A 191 -17.25 11.75 7.15
CA LEU A 191 -16.99 10.53 6.41
C LEU A 191 -17.61 9.31 7.11
N SER A 192 -17.83 8.24 6.34
CA SER A 192 -18.27 6.96 6.91
C SER A 192 -17.16 6.26 7.68
N LEU A 193 -17.51 5.17 8.39
CA LEU A 193 -16.57 4.32 9.16
C LEU A 193 -15.36 3.79 8.36
N LYS A 194 -15.38 3.89 7.03
CA LYS A 194 -14.30 3.47 6.12
C LYS A 194 -13.67 4.63 5.33
N GLY A 195 -14.03 5.87 5.65
CA GLY A 195 -13.49 7.08 5.01
C GLY A 195 -14.11 7.40 3.65
N SER A 196 -15.21 6.76 3.28
CA SER A 196 -15.98 7.07 2.06
C SER A 196 -17.21 7.94 2.36
N ALA A 197 -17.81 8.52 1.33
CA ALA A 197 -19.12 9.17 1.44
C ALA A 197 -20.20 8.21 1.99
N TRP A 198 -21.19 8.77 2.66
CA TRP A 198 -22.40 8.08 3.11
C TRP A 198 -23.35 7.82 1.94
N THR A 199 -24.02 6.67 1.99
CA THR A 199 -25.12 6.28 1.11
C THR A 199 -26.29 5.83 1.99
N SER A 200 -27.53 5.94 1.49
CA SER A 200 -28.70 5.46 2.24
C SER A 200 -28.52 4.01 2.72
N GLU A 201 -27.93 3.15 1.89
CA GLU A 201 -27.69 1.76 2.22
C GLU A 201 -26.61 1.55 3.31
N ASN A 202 -25.51 2.33 3.29
CA ASN A 202 -24.48 2.17 4.31
C ASN A 202 -24.91 2.76 5.66
N VAL A 203 -25.70 3.85 5.68
CA VAL A 203 -26.34 4.38 6.89
C VAL A 203 -27.23 3.30 7.50
N ARG A 204 -28.16 2.73 6.71
CA ARG A 204 -29.08 1.69 7.16
C ARG A 204 -28.34 0.50 7.78
N LYS A 205 -27.27 0.03 7.14
CA LYS A 205 -26.45 -1.09 7.64
C LYS A 205 -25.73 -0.77 8.94
N VAL A 206 -25.13 0.41 9.05
CA VAL A 206 -24.39 0.82 10.25
C VAL A 206 -25.34 0.95 11.43
N VAL A 207 -26.46 1.66 11.25
CA VAL A 207 -27.48 1.82 12.30
C VAL A 207 -28.09 0.48 12.70
N GLY A 208 -28.40 -0.38 11.73
CA GLY A 208 -28.93 -1.72 12.01
C GLY A 208 -27.98 -2.59 12.83
N ARG A 209 -26.67 -2.56 12.52
CA ARG A 209 -25.64 -3.27 13.30
C ARG A 209 -25.42 -2.67 14.67
N HIS A 210 -25.44 -1.35 14.79
CA HIS A 210 -25.25 -0.65 16.07
C HIS A 210 -26.41 -0.96 17.04
N ARG A 211 -27.65 -0.99 16.54
CA ARG A 211 -28.81 -1.39 17.34
C ARG A 211 -28.75 -2.86 17.79
N GLN A 212 -28.14 -3.76 17.02
CA GLN A 212 -27.97 -5.18 17.40
C GLN A 212 -26.81 -5.41 18.37
N ALA A 213 -25.83 -4.52 18.43
CA ALA A 213 -24.67 -4.64 19.31
C ALA A 213 -24.92 -4.08 20.73
N PHE A 214 -25.95 -3.23 20.88
CA PHE A 214 -26.27 -2.51 22.13
C PHE A 214 -27.76 -2.55 22.50
N GLY A 215 -28.56 -3.38 21.83
CA GLY A 215 -29.95 -3.68 22.18
C GLY A 215 -30.08 -5.10 22.68
#